data_AF-A0A1G9S3I8-F1
#
_entry.id   AF-A0A1G9S3I8-F1
#
_cell.length_a   1.000
_cell.length_b   1.000
_cell.length_c   1.000
_cell.angle_alpha   90.00
_cell.angle_beta   90.00
_cell.angle_gamma   90.00
#
_symmetry.space_group_name_H-M   'P 1'
#
loop_
_entity.id
_entity.type
_entity.pdbx_description
1 polymer ?
#
loop_
_entity_poly.entity_id
_entity_poly.type
_entity_poly.pdbx_seq_one_letter_code
_entity_poly.pdbx_strand_id
1 'polypeptide(L)'
;MDSFNVIMLLWQTCLAVSIATFLFGIYKKSWVLLLISFICSIPIACYFYGAENGWRLISFIPFFLFVLVVIFRNRRFSNKK
;
A
#
# COMPACT_ATOMS: atom_id res chain seq x y z
N MET A 1 -20.55 7.54 19.85
CA MET A 1 -19.42 6.82 19.23
C MET A 1 -18.17 7.62 19.53
N ASP A 2 -17.35 7.17 20.47
CA ASP A 2 -16.10 7.84 20.82
C ASP A 2 -15.22 7.91 19.59
N SER A 3 -14.76 9.10 19.22
CA SER A 3 -13.98 9.37 18.00
C SER A 3 -12.75 8.46 17.84
N PHE A 4 -12.23 7.95 18.96
CA PHE A 4 -11.11 7.01 19.02
C PHE A 4 -11.41 5.66 18.32
N ASN A 5 -12.64 5.14 18.43
CA ASN A 5 -13.03 3.90 17.78
C ASN A 5 -13.09 4.02 16.26
N VAL A 6 -13.48 5.19 15.74
CA VAL A 6 -13.60 5.43 14.29
C VAL A 6 -12.22 5.50 13.63
N ILE A 7 -11.26 6.19 14.27
CA ILE A 7 -9.88 6.29 13.76
C ILE A 7 -9.21 4.92 13.74
N MET A 8 -9.38 4.13 14.80
CA MET A 8 -8.81 2.79 14.89
C MET A 8 -9.41 1.84 13.83
N LEU A 9 -10.73 1.92 13.61
CA LEU A 9 -11.44 1.16 12.57
C LEU A 9 -10.96 1.57 11.16
N LEU A 10 -10.79 2.86 10.90
CA LEU A 10 -10.30 3.37 9.62
C LEU A 10 -8.88 2.87 9.32
N TRP A 11 -8.03 2.83 10.33
CA TRP A 11 -6.66 2.35 10.19
C TRP A 11 -6.61 0.85 9.89
N GLN A 12 -7.41 0.04 10.61
CA GLN A 12 -7.52 -1.40 10.38
C GLN A 12 -8.09 -1.73 8.99
N THR A 13 -9.13 -1.01 8.56
CA THR A 13 -9.73 -1.18 7.24
C THR A 13 -8.77 -0.75 6.13
N CYS A 14 -8.01 0.34 6.29
CA CYS A 14 -6.95 0.73 5.34
C CYS A 14 -5.86 -0.35 5.22
N LEU A 15 -5.43 -0.94 6.33
CA LEU A 15 -4.48 -2.06 6.29
C LEU A 15 -5.06 -3.28 5.56
N ALA A 16 -6.28 -3.69 5.91
CA ALA A 16 -6.94 -4.83 5.29
C ALA A 16 -7.12 -4.63 3.78
N VAL A 17 -7.58 -3.45 3.36
CA VAL A 17 -7.75 -3.08 1.95
C VAL A 17 -6.40 -3.03 1.24
N SER A 18 -5.36 -2.46 1.85
CA SER A 18 -4.02 -2.40 1.25
C SER A 18 -3.46 -3.80 0.99
N ILE A 19 -3.60 -4.73 1.94
CA ILE A 19 -3.16 -6.12 1.79
C ILE A 19 -3.98 -6.85 0.73
N ALA A 20 -5.30 -6.73 0.76
CA ALA A 20 -6.19 -7.39 -0.20
C ALA A 20 -5.92 -6.90 -1.64
N THR A 21 -5.82 -5.58 -1.83
CA THR A 21 -5.53 -4.97 -3.14
C THR A 21 -4.12 -5.27 -3.62
N PHE A 22 -3.14 -5.39 -2.72
CA PHE A 22 -1.79 -5.83 -3.05
C PHE A 22 -1.78 -7.26 -3.61
N LEU A 23 -2.33 -8.22 -2.86
CA LEU A 23 -2.37 -9.63 -3.26
C LEU A 23 -3.15 -9.80 -4.57
N PHE A 24 -4.31 -9.16 -4.68
CA PHE A 24 -5.13 -9.24 -5.88
C PHE A 24 -4.47 -8.51 -7.07
N GLY A 25 -3.75 -7.41 -6.81
CA GLY A 25 -2.99 -6.66 -7.81
C GLY A 25 -1.83 -7.46 -8.40
N ILE A 26 -1.10 -8.21 -7.56
CA ILE A 26 -0.09 -9.17 -8.02
C ILE A 26 -0.74 -10.29 -8.84
N TYR A 27 -1.79 -10.92 -8.31
CA TYR A 27 -2.47 -12.05 -8.96
C TYR A 27 -3.03 -11.69 -10.35
N LYS A 28 -3.73 -10.56 -10.45
CA LYS A 28 -4.30 -10.07 -11.72
C LYS A 28 -3.30 -9.31 -12.59
N LYS A 29 -2.05 -9.17 -12.15
CA LYS A 29 -1.02 -8.33 -12.78
C LYS A 29 -1.51 -6.93 -13.14
N SER A 30 -2.33 -6.34 -12.26
CA SER A 30 -2.94 -5.04 -12.49
C SER A 30 -2.17 -3.95 -11.76
N TRP A 31 -1.54 -3.07 -12.53
CA TRP A 31 -0.83 -1.90 -11.98
C TRP A 31 -1.76 -0.94 -11.23
N VAL A 32 -3.05 -0.89 -11.59
CA VAL A 32 -4.05 -0.01 -10.94
C VAL A 32 -4.32 -0.48 -9.51
N LEU A 33 -4.45 -1.79 -9.30
CA LEU A 33 -4.66 -2.35 -7.96
C LEU A 33 -3.43 -2.17 -7.07
N LEU A 34 -2.23 -2.30 -7.63
CA LEU A 34 -0.99 -1.99 -6.92
C LEU A 34 -0.88 -0.50 -6.55
N LEU A 35 -1.38 0.40 -7.41
CA LEU A 35 -1.41 1.84 -7.13
C LEU A 35 -2.38 2.17 -5.97
N ILE A 36 -3.54 1.51 -5.93
CA ILE A 36 -4.49 1.65 -4.81
C ILE A 36 -3.85 1.19 -3.50
N SER A 37 -3.17 0.03 -3.52
CA SER A 37 -2.42 -0.47 -2.37
C SER A 37 -1.33 0.50 -1.91
N PHE A 38 -0.58 1.10 -2.85
CA PHE A 38 0.41 2.14 -2.58
C PHE A 38 -0.21 3.33 -1.85
N ILE A 39 -1.30 3.91 -2.38
CA ILE A 39 -1.95 5.09 -1.77
C ILE A 39 -2.46 4.76 -0.36
N CYS A 40 -3.10 3.59 -0.19
CA CYS A 40 -3.56 3.14 1.13
C CYS A 40 -2.42 2.93 2.14
N SER A 41 -1.21 2.60 1.68
CA SER A 41 -0.04 2.39 2.55
C SER A 41 0.61 3.69 3.07
N ILE A 42 0.36 4.83 2.43
CA ILE A 42 0.93 6.13 2.83
C ILE A 42 0.60 6.52 4.27
N PRO A 43 -0.69 6.54 4.72
CA PRO A 43 -1.02 6.90 6.10
C PRO A 43 -0.37 5.95 7.13
N ILE A 44 -0.25 4.66 6.81
CA ILE A 44 0.45 3.69 7.67
C ILE A 44 1.94 4.00 7.73
N ALA A 45 2.56 4.32 6.61
CA ALA A 45 3.98 4.68 6.57
C ALA A 45 4.27 5.97 7.33
N CYS A 46 3.42 6.99 7.23
CA CYS A 46 3.55 8.22 8.01
C CYS A 46 3.46 7.95 9.51
N TYR A 47 2.59 7.04 9.95
CA TYR A 47 2.49 6.64 11.36
C TYR A 47 3.80 6.00 11.86
N PHE A 48 4.40 5.10 11.07
CA PHE A 48 5.63 4.40 11.45
C PHE A 48 6.92 5.20 11.19
N TYR A 49 6.88 6.28 10.42
CA TYR A 49 8.06 7.11 10.14
C TYR A 49 8.63 7.77 11.40
N GLY A 50 7.76 8.12 12.36
CA GLY A 50 8.16 8.68 13.66
C GLY A 50 8.68 7.65 14.67
N ALA A 51 8.77 6.37 14.30
CA ALA A 51 9.26 5.33 15.20
C ALA A 51 10.79 5.39 15.34
N GLU A 52 11.29 5.42 16.57
CA GLU A 52 12.74 5.45 16.87
C GLU A 52 13.39 4.05 16.95
N ASN A 53 12.62 3.01 16.63
CA ASN A 53 13.03 1.61 16.72
C ASN A 53 12.91 0.91 15.35
N GLY A 54 13.13 -0.40 15.32
CA GLY A 54 13.08 -1.21 14.09
C GLY A 54 11.75 -1.09 13.31
N TRP A 55 10.67 -0.64 13.94
CA TRP A 55 9.38 -0.42 13.26
C TRP A 55 9.45 0.68 12.19
N ARG A 56 10.46 1.55 12.22
CA ARG A 56 10.72 2.53 11.15
C ARG A 56 10.89 1.88 9.78
N LEU A 57 11.32 0.61 9.70
CA LEU A 57 11.42 -0.13 8.45
C LEU A 57 10.08 -0.23 7.69
N ILE A 58 8.96 -0.26 8.42
CA ILE A 58 7.61 -0.35 7.86
C ILE A 58 7.25 0.93 7.09
N SER A 59 7.87 2.07 7.43
CA SER A 59 7.69 3.32 6.69
C SER A 59 8.20 3.25 5.24
N PHE A 60 9.03 2.25 4.88
CA PHE A 60 9.53 2.06 3.52
C PHE A 60 8.66 1.16 2.64
N ILE A 61 7.59 0.55 3.18
CA ILE A 61 6.61 -0.24 2.39
C ILE A 61 6.08 0.50 1.16
N PRO A 62 5.64 1.78 1.22
CA PRO A 62 5.19 2.51 0.04
C PRO A 62 6.26 2.60 -1.05
N PHE A 63 7.54 2.71 -0.70
CA PHE A 63 8.62 2.73 -1.70
C PHE A 63 8.70 1.40 -2.46
N PHE A 64 8.60 0.27 -1.74
CA PHE A 64 8.55 -1.05 -2.35
C PHE A 64 7.32 -1.23 -3.26
N LEU A 65 6.14 -0.80 -2.80
CA LEU A 65 4.91 -0.83 -3.60
C LEU A 65 5.02 0.02 -4.86
N PHE A 66 5.64 1.20 -4.77
CA PHE A 66 5.87 2.09 -5.91
C PHE A 66 6.75 1.43 -6.99
N VAL A 67 7.83 0.76 -6.59
CA VAL A 67 8.70 0.01 -7.52
C VAL A 67 7.89 -1.08 -8.25
N LEU A 68 7.04 -1.82 -7.53
CA LEU A 68 6.18 -2.83 -8.14
C LEU A 68 5.17 -2.22 -9.13
N VAL A 69 4.57 -1.08 -8.79
CA VAL A 69 3.67 -0.35 -9.71
C VAL A 69 4.40 -0.03 -11.01
N VAL A 70 5.63 0.51 -10.95
CA VAL A 70 6.42 0.87 -12.13
C VAL A 70 6.73 -0.37 -12.99
N ILE A 71 7.15 -1.47 -12.37
CA ILE A 71 7.46 -2.73 -13.08
C ILE A 71 6.21 -3.23 -13.83
N PHE A 72 5.06 -3.32 -13.15
CA PHE A 72 3.83 -3.85 -13.76
C PHE A 72 3.25 -2.90 -14.81
N ARG A 73 3.39 -1.59 -14.61
CA ARG A 73 3.04 -0.58 -15.62
C ARG A 73 3.88 -0.76 -16.88
N ASN A 74 5.20 -0.87 -16.76
CA ASN A 74 6.11 -1.03 -17.90
C ASN A 74 5.86 -2.35 -18.64
N ARG A 75 5.62 -3.45 -17.91
CA ARG A 75 5.25 -4.75 -18.47
C ARG A 75 3.95 -4.67 -19.27
N ARG A 76 2.95 -3.91 -18.80
CA ARG A 76 1.69 -3.70 -19.53
C ARG A 76 1.89 -2.91 -20.83
N PHE A 77 2.73 -1.87 -20.84
CA PHE A 77 3.03 -1.11 -22.05
C PHE A 77 3.81 -1.96 -23.07
N SER A 78 4.73 -2.80 -22.62
CA SER A 78 5.48 -3.71 -23.51
C SER A 78 4.61 -4.77 -24.17
N ASN A 79 3.58 -5.30 -23.48
CA ASN A 79 2.68 -6.32 -24.03
C ASN A 79 1.60 -5.75 -24.98
N LYS A 80 1.48 -4.42 -25.08
CA LYS A 80 0.52 -3.75 -25.98
C LYS A 80 1.15 -3.29 -27.30
N LYS A 81 2.46 -3.45 -27.45
CA LYS A 81 3.23 -3.11 -28.65
C LYS A 81 3.45 -4.38 -29.45
#